data_AF-D2RFB3-F1
#
_entry.id   AF-D2RFB3-F1
#
_cell.length_a   1.000
_cell.length_b   1.000
_cell.length_c   1.000
_cell.angle_alpha   90.00
_cell.angle_beta   90.00
_cell.angle_gamma   90.00
#
_symmetry.space_group_name_H-M   'P 1'
#
loop_
_entity.id
_entity.type
_entity.pdbx_description
1 polymer ?
#
loop_
_entity_poly.entity_id
_entity_poly.type
_entity_poly.pdbx_seq_one_letter_code
_entity_poly.pdbx_strand_id
1 'polypeptide(L)'
;MVNTIYPKVEKHSFKIITKDNIESYIEELNSYRDKIEKLSEEDKENLLRAIRYWNRGKVDDDKIDRFIDFYIAFEIIGKNLAKNEKQWVKEICEKYGLRREYEGAKINDIRDALVHAKHKKLSKEMAEELAIRYADKFGEDVFKLIIDFLNERR
;
A
#
# COMPACT_ATOMS: atom_id res chain seq x y z
N MET A 1 8.35 21.76 -36.15
CA MET A 1 8.46 21.35 -34.74
C MET A 1 7.93 19.93 -34.65
N VAL A 2 8.81 18.97 -34.32
CA VAL A 2 8.46 17.53 -34.31
C VAL A 2 7.89 17.19 -32.93
N ASN A 3 6.61 16.88 -32.87
CA ASN A 3 5.96 16.35 -31.67
C ASN A 3 6.48 14.94 -31.42
N THR A 4 7.35 14.80 -30.42
CA THR A 4 7.85 13.49 -30.02
C THR A 4 6.91 12.95 -28.95
N ILE A 5 6.01 12.04 -29.35
CA ILE A 5 5.17 11.29 -28.43
C ILE A 5 6.08 10.28 -27.73
N TYR A 6 6.33 10.48 -26.43
CA TYR A 6 6.99 9.46 -25.62
C TYR A 6 5.96 8.35 -25.34
N PRO A 7 6.19 7.10 -25.78
CA PRO A 7 5.36 6.00 -25.34
C PRO A 7 5.55 5.84 -23.83
N LYS A 8 4.46 5.95 -23.06
CA LYS A 8 4.40 5.48 -21.67
C LYS A 8 4.75 3.99 -21.72
N VAL A 9 5.98 3.64 -21.37
CA VAL A 9 6.38 2.25 -21.17
C VAL A 9 5.71 1.81 -19.87
N GLU A 10 4.55 1.15 -19.98
CA GLU A 10 3.98 0.39 -18.87
C GLU A 10 5.02 -0.63 -18.41
N LYS A 11 5.67 -0.35 -17.27
CA LYS A 11 6.49 -1.33 -16.58
C LYS A 11 5.57 -2.31 -15.87
N HIS A 12 5.05 -3.28 -16.61
CA HIS A 12 4.75 -4.58 -16.00
C HIS A 12 6.10 -5.23 -15.68
N SER A 13 6.64 -4.92 -14.50
CA SER A 13 7.92 -5.48 -14.07
C SER A 13 7.72 -6.97 -13.75
N PHE A 14 7.93 -7.83 -14.74
CA PHE A 14 8.27 -9.23 -14.46
C PHE A 14 9.56 -9.22 -13.65
N LYS A 15 9.55 -9.83 -12.46
CA LYS A 15 10.80 -10.15 -11.77
C LYS A 15 11.51 -11.17 -12.66
N ILE A 16 12.65 -10.77 -13.25
CA ILE A 16 13.46 -11.67 -14.07
C ILE A 16 14.07 -12.70 -13.12
N ILE A 17 13.51 -13.90 -13.13
CA ILE A 17 14.03 -15.07 -12.42
C ILE A 17 15.06 -15.71 -13.35
N THR A 18 16.30 -15.79 -12.89
CA THR A 18 17.38 -16.47 -13.60
C THR A 18 17.40 -17.94 -13.20
N LYS A 19 18.05 -18.77 -14.00
CA LYS A 19 18.18 -20.21 -13.68
C LYS A 19 18.87 -20.43 -12.32
N ASP A 20 19.75 -19.52 -11.91
CA ASP A 20 20.52 -19.63 -10.68
C ASP A 20 19.74 -19.21 -9.41
N ASN A 21 18.57 -18.55 -9.57
CA ASN A 21 17.76 -18.08 -8.44
C ASN A 21 16.34 -18.67 -8.39
N ILE A 22 16.03 -19.59 -9.30
CA ILE A 22 14.70 -20.20 -9.41
C ILE A 22 14.31 -21.01 -8.16
N GLU A 23 15.26 -21.77 -7.59
CA GLU A 23 15.02 -22.57 -6.39
C GLU A 23 14.67 -21.69 -5.20
N SER A 24 15.51 -20.68 -4.93
CA SER A 24 15.27 -19.69 -3.87
C SER A 24 13.94 -18.95 -4.05
N TYR A 25 13.55 -18.63 -5.30
CA TYR A 25 12.28 -17.99 -5.56
C TYR A 25 11.08 -18.91 -5.31
N ILE A 26 11.18 -20.19 -5.68
CA ILE A 26 10.15 -21.20 -5.37
C ILE A 26 10.02 -21.40 -3.87
N GLU A 27 11.14 -21.45 -3.14
CA GLU A 27 11.15 -21.52 -1.67
C GLU A 27 10.46 -20.31 -1.04
N GLU A 28 10.72 -19.10 -1.55
CA GLU A 28 10.06 -17.88 -1.11
C GLU A 28 8.54 -17.96 -1.32
N LEU A 29 8.09 -18.40 -2.51
CA LEU A 29 6.66 -18.58 -2.81
C LEU A 29 5.99 -19.62 -1.92
N ASN A 30 6.65 -20.76 -1.71
CA ASN A 30 6.15 -21.80 -0.81
C ASN A 30 6.07 -21.29 0.63
N SER A 31 7.04 -20.50 1.08
CA SER A 31 7.00 -19.87 2.40
C SER A 31 5.78 -18.95 2.56
N TYR A 32 5.44 -18.14 1.55
CA TYR A 32 4.23 -17.33 1.58
C TYR A 32 2.96 -18.19 1.56
N ARG A 33 2.92 -19.24 0.74
CA ARG A 33 1.79 -20.18 0.69
C ARG A 33 1.52 -20.78 2.07
N ASP A 34 2.55 -21.31 2.73
CA ASP A 34 2.44 -21.94 4.04
C ASP A 34 1.99 -20.95 5.12
N LYS A 35 2.43 -19.68 5.04
CA LYS A 35 1.98 -18.63 5.97
C LYS A 35 0.49 -18.32 5.76
N ILE A 36 0.06 -18.17 4.51
CA ILE A 36 -1.34 -17.89 4.15
C ILE A 36 -2.26 -19.04 4.60
N GLU A 37 -1.84 -20.29 4.41
CA GLU A 37 -2.63 -21.47 4.80
C GLU A 37 -2.89 -21.52 6.32
N LYS A 38 -1.97 -21.00 7.14
CA LYS A 38 -2.07 -20.95 8.61
C LYS A 38 -2.92 -19.81 9.16
N LEU A 39 -3.25 -18.83 8.34
CA LEU A 39 -4.10 -17.72 8.78
C LEU A 39 -5.50 -18.21 9.15
N SER A 40 -6.14 -17.48 10.07
CA SER A 40 -7.57 -17.61 10.31
C SER A 40 -8.36 -17.24 9.05
N GLU A 41 -9.61 -17.71 8.90
CA GLU A 41 -10.44 -17.36 7.74
C GLU A 41 -10.69 -15.85 7.64
N GLU A 42 -10.84 -15.16 8.78
CA GLU A 42 -10.96 -13.70 8.84
C GLU A 42 -9.68 -13.00 8.36
N ASP A 43 -8.51 -13.48 8.78
CA ASP A 43 -7.22 -12.92 8.35
C ASP A 43 -6.96 -13.18 6.86
N LYS A 44 -7.36 -14.35 6.33
CA LYS A 44 -7.31 -14.65 4.88
C LYS A 44 -8.18 -13.69 4.09
N GLU A 45 -9.41 -13.44 4.54
CA GLU A 45 -10.33 -12.51 3.87
C GLU A 45 -9.76 -11.08 3.86
N ASN A 46 -9.28 -10.61 5.02
CA ASN A 46 -8.65 -9.29 5.15
C ASN A 46 -7.41 -9.16 4.25
N LEU A 47 -6.55 -10.18 4.24
CA LEU A 47 -5.37 -10.21 3.37
C LEU A 47 -5.76 -10.14 1.88
N LEU A 48 -6.72 -10.96 1.45
CA LEU A 48 -7.17 -10.99 0.06
C LEU A 48 -7.73 -9.62 -0.37
N ARG A 49 -8.52 -8.99 0.49
CA ARG A 49 -9.06 -7.65 0.25
C ARG A 49 -7.94 -6.61 0.16
N ALA A 50 -6.98 -6.63 1.09
CA ALA A 50 -5.85 -5.71 1.08
C ALA A 50 -5.00 -5.86 -0.20
N ILE A 51 -4.66 -7.09 -0.60
CA ILE A 51 -3.93 -7.37 -1.83
C ILE A 51 -4.71 -6.89 -3.06
N ARG A 52 -6.04 -7.07 -3.08
CA ARG A 52 -6.88 -6.58 -4.18
C ARG A 52 -6.77 -5.07 -4.37
N TYR A 53 -6.91 -4.29 -3.30
CA TYR A 53 -6.77 -2.83 -3.38
C TYR A 53 -5.34 -2.42 -3.69
N TRP A 54 -4.34 -3.08 -3.10
CA TRP A 54 -2.94 -2.79 -3.42
C TRP A 54 -2.62 -3.04 -4.89
N ASN A 55 -3.08 -4.16 -5.46
CA ASN A 55 -2.91 -4.47 -6.87
C ASN A 55 -3.63 -3.44 -7.76
N ARG A 56 -4.84 -3.00 -7.37
CA ARG A 56 -5.58 -1.96 -8.10
C ARG A 56 -4.77 -0.65 -8.14
N GLY A 57 -4.30 -0.17 -6.99
CA GLY A 57 -3.45 1.03 -6.95
C GLY A 57 -2.16 0.87 -7.75
N LYS A 58 -1.55 -0.33 -7.75
CA LYS A 58 -0.31 -0.58 -8.49
C LYS A 58 -0.45 -0.39 -10.00
N VAL A 59 -1.61 -0.72 -10.57
CA VAL A 59 -1.90 -0.59 -12.00
C VAL A 59 -2.67 0.68 -12.35
N ASP A 60 -3.17 1.43 -11.36
CA ASP A 60 -3.94 2.65 -11.59
C ASP A 60 -3.06 3.79 -12.09
N ASP A 61 -3.39 4.35 -13.25
CA ASP A 61 -2.65 5.43 -13.89
C ASP A 61 -2.87 6.79 -13.21
N ASP A 62 -4.01 6.97 -12.52
CA ASP A 62 -4.28 8.16 -11.72
C ASP A 62 -3.62 8.01 -10.34
N LYS A 63 -2.71 8.93 -10.03
CA LYS A 63 -1.96 8.89 -8.77
C LYS A 63 -2.84 9.17 -7.54
N ILE A 64 -3.95 9.87 -7.69
CA ILE A 64 -4.88 10.15 -6.60
C ILE A 64 -5.65 8.86 -6.26
N ASP A 65 -6.24 8.21 -7.27
CA ASP A 65 -6.96 6.94 -7.07
C ASP A 65 -6.01 5.84 -6.58
N ARG A 66 -4.78 5.80 -7.12
CA ARG A 66 -3.69 4.96 -6.61
C ARG A 66 -3.42 5.17 -5.12
N PHE A 67 -3.32 6.43 -4.67
CA PHE A 67 -3.10 6.73 -3.25
C PHE A 67 -4.27 6.24 -2.40
N ILE A 68 -5.52 6.47 -2.84
CA ILE A 68 -6.72 6.03 -2.14
C ILE A 68 -6.75 4.50 -2.03
N ASP A 69 -6.38 3.79 -3.09
CA ASP A 69 -6.29 2.33 -3.10
C ASP A 69 -5.27 1.78 -2.12
N PHE A 70 -4.07 2.35 -2.10
CA PHE A 70 -3.07 1.99 -1.09
C PHE A 70 -3.56 2.32 0.31
N TYR A 71 -4.29 3.41 0.51
CA TYR A 71 -4.85 3.76 1.81
C TYR A 71 -5.91 2.74 2.27
N ILE A 72 -6.76 2.24 1.36
CA ILE A 72 -7.73 1.22 1.71
C ILE A 72 -7.03 -0.09 2.12
N ALA A 73 -5.99 -0.50 1.39
CA ALA A 73 -5.18 -1.66 1.76
C ALA A 73 -4.50 -1.47 3.13
N PHE A 74 -3.94 -0.27 3.38
CA PHE A 74 -3.36 0.11 4.66
C PHE A 74 -4.39 0.04 5.80
N GLU A 75 -5.61 0.53 5.57
CA GLU A 75 -6.67 0.52 6.57
C GLU A 75 -7.09 -0.89 6.96
N ILE A 76 -7.27 -1.78 5.98
CA ILE A 76 -7.68 -3.18 6.23
C ILE A 76 -6.65 -3.89 7.10
N ILE A 77 -5.38 -3.87 6.71
CA ILE A 77 -4.31 -4.56 7.45
C ILE A 77 -4.00 -3.84 8.77
N GLY A 78 -3.90 -2.52 8.73
CA GLY A 78 -3.55 -1.70 9.89
C GLY A 78 -4.56 -1.82 11.03
N LYS A 79 -5.87 -1.80 10.72
CA LYS A 79 -6.90 -1.99 11.75
C LYS A 79 -6.94 -3.41 12.29
N ASN A 80 -6.68 -4.42 11.46
CA ASN A 80 -6.59 -5.81 11.93
C ASN A 80 -5.41 -6.01 12.90
N LEU A 81 -4.28 -5.33 12.68
CA LEU A 81 -3.09 -5.42 13.53
C LEU A 81 -3.13 -4.54 14.77
N ALA A 82 -3.88 -3.44 14.74
CA ALA A 82 -3.88 -2.46 15.82
C ALA A 82 -4.70 -2.93 17.02
N LYS A 83 -4.22 -2.60 18.22
CA LYS A 83 -4.97 -2.83 19.46
C LYS A 83 -5.88 -1.66 19.80
N ASN A 84 -5.53 -0.46 19.36
CA ASN A 84 -6.29 0.76 19.62
C ASN A 84 -6.90 1.32 18.34
N GLU A 85 -8.20 1.10 18.15
CA GLU A 85 -8.94 1.58 16.98
C GLU A 85 -8.88 3.10 16.80
N LYS A 86 -8.75 3.90 17.86
CA LYS A 86 -8.70 5.37 17.75
C LYS A 86 -7.33 5.91 17.35
N GLN A 87 -6.27 5.13 17.57
CA GLN A 87 -4.88 5.55 17.31
C GLN A 87 -4.14 4.59 16.38
N TRP A 88 -4.88 3.72 15.67
CA TRP A 88 -4.32 2.64 14.86
C TRP A 88 -3.26 3.12 13.86
N VAL A 89 -3.48 4.26 13.18
CA VAL A 89 -2.50 4.80 12.22
C VAL A 89 -1.17 5.09 12.90
N LYS A 90 -1.21 5.75 14.07
CA LYS A 90 0.00 6.07 14.83
C LYS A 90 0.68 4.79 15.31
N GLU A 91 -0.09 3.88 15.91
CA GLU A 91 0.39 2.61 16.45
C GLU A 91 1.10 1.78 15.37
N ILE A 92 0.47 1.61 14.21
CA ILE A 92 1.01 0.82 13.10
C ILE A 92 2.22 1.49 12.47
N CYS A 93 2.17 2.80 12.21
CA CYS A 93 3.34 3.49 11.65
C CYS A 93 4.55 3.41 12.59
N GLU A 94 4.36 3.54 13.91
CA GLU A 94 5.44 3.43 14.89
C GLU A 94 5.96 2.00 15.02
N LYS A 95 5.07 1.00 15.09
CA LYS A 95 5.45 -0.41 15.25
C LYS A 95 6.24 -0.95 14.05
N TYR A 96 5.84 -0.62 12.82
CA TYR A 96 6.42 -1.17 11.59
C TYR A 96 7.40 -0.22 10.89
N GLY A 97 7.66 0.95 11.48
CA GLY A 97 8.56 1.96 10.95
C GLY A 97 8.09 2.53 9.60
N LEU A 98 6.79 2.77 9.45
CA LEU A 98 6.20 3.34 8.23
C LEU A 98 6.17 4.87 8.31
N ARG A 99 6.18 5.54 7.15
CA ARG A 99 5.96 6.99 7.12
C ARG A 99 4.51 7.30 7.46
N ARG A 100 4.32 8.04 8.54
CA ARG A 100 3.01 8.56 8.98
C ARG A 100 2.65 9.89 8.30
N GLU A 101 3.66 10.63 7.86
CA GLU A 101 3.55 12.01 7.41
C GLU A 101 4.37 12.26 6.15
N TYR A 102 3.84 13.12 5.28
CA TYR A 102 4.48 13.62 4.07
C TYR A 102 4.41 15.14 4.10
N GLU A 103 5.57 15.80 4.13
CA GLU A 103 5.67 17.26 4.20
C GLU A 103 4.83 17.89 5.33
N GLY A 104 4.79 17.21 6.49
CA GLY A 104 4.05 17.65 7.68
C GLY A 104 2.56 17.31 7.67
N ALA A 105 2.00 16.80 6.57
CA ALA A 105 0.63 16.32 6.50
C ALA A 105 0.57 14.81 6.84
N LYS A 106 -0.35 14.43 7.74
CA LYS A 106 -0.56 13.03 8.10
C LYS A 106 -1.30 12.29 6.98
N ILE A 107 -0.98 11.01 6.77
CA ILE A 107 -1.61 10.20 5.72
C ILE A 107 -3.14 10.15 5.81
N ASN A 108 -3.70 10.13 7.03
CA ASN A 108 -5.14 10.16 7.23
C ASN A 108 -5.74 11.53 6.91
N ASP A 109 -5.05 12.63 7.24
CA ASP A 109 -5.50 13.98 6.89
C ASP A 109 -5.43 14.20 5.36
N ILE A 110 -4.47 13.60 4.65
CA ILE A 110 -4.41 13.57 3.17
C ILE A 110 -5.62 12.83 2.61
N ARG A 111 -5.86 11.59 3.03
CA ARG A 111 -7.01 10.79 2.57
C ARG A 111 -8.33 11.50 2.86
N ASP A 112 -8.49 12.06 4.05
CA ASP A 112 -9.73 12.73 4.44
C ASP A 112 -9.98 13.98 3.58
N ALA A 113 -8.95 14.73 3.22
CA ALA A 113 -9.08 15.88 2.32
C ALA A 113 -9.38 15.50 0.86
N LEU A 114 -8.91 14.34 0.39
CA LEU A 114 -9.24 13.83 -0.95
C LEU A 114 -10.70 13.38 -1.04
N VAL A 115 -11.19 12.68 -0.01
CA VAL A 115 -12.54 12.07 -0.02
C VAL A 115 -13.63 13.05 0.42
N HIS A 116 -13.31 14.01 1.30
CA HIS A 116 -14.29 14.93 1.86
C HIS A 116 -14.10 16.35 1.35
N ALA A 117 -15.14 16.89 0.70
CA ALA A 117 -15.13 18.22 0.09
C ALA A 117 -14.87 19.40 1.06
N LYS A 118 -15.00 19.21 2.38
CA LYS A 118 -14.80 20.26 3.39
C LYS A 118 -13.90 19.77 4.53
N HIS A 119 -12.63 19.55 4.22
CA HIS A 119 -11.62 19.24 5.23
C HIS A 119 -10.97 20.52 5.77
N LYS A 120 -10.88 20.65 7.10
CA LYS A 120 -10.47 21.90 7.76
C LYS A 120 -8.95 22.07 7.94
N LYS A 121 -8.17 20.99 7.86
CA LYS A 121 -6.73 21.02 8.17
C LYS A 121 -5.82 21.03 6.95
N LEU A 122 -6.34 20.56 5.82
CA LEU A 122 -5.59 20.39 4.58
C LEU A 122 -6.55 20.71 3.43
N SER A 123 -6.15 21.59 2.52
CA SER A 123 -6.94 21.88 1.33
C SER A 123 -6.96 20.68 0.39
N LYS A 124 -7.99 20.59 -0.45
CA LYS A 124 -8.09 19.51 -1.45
C LYS A 124 -6.90 19.54 -2.41
N GLU A 125 -6.54 20.72 -2.91
CA GLU A 125 -5.42 20.93 -3.83
C GLU A 125 -4.09 20.43 -3.24
N MET A 126 -3.78 20.78 -1.99
CA MET A 126 -2.57 20.30 -1.32
C MET A 126 -2.60 18.78 -1.11
N ALA A 127 -3.76 18.21 -0.81
CA ALA A 127 -3.91 16.76 -0.67
C ALA A 127 -3.69 16.03 -2.00
N GLU A 128 -4.20 16.57 -3.10
CA GLU A 128 -3.96 16.05 -4.46
C GLU A 128 -2.47 16.12 -4.83
N GLU A 129 -1.80 17.24 -4.57
CA GLU A 129 -0.35 17.39 -4.81
C GLU A 129 0.47 16.35 -4.03
N LEU A 130 0.16 16.17 -2.74
CA LEU A 130 0.85 15.19 -1.89
C LEU A 130 0.57 13.76 -2.35
N ALA A 131 -0.67 13.44 -2.70
CA ALA A 131 -1.04 12.13 -3.23
C ALA A 131 -0.28 11.83 -4.53
N ILE A 132 -0.27 12.77 -5.48
CA ILE A 132 0.46 12.65 -6.75
C ILE A 132 1.95 12.39 -6.52
N ARG A 133 2.56 13.11 -5.58
CA ARG A 133 3.99 13.03 -5.28
C ARG A 133 4.38 11.75 -4.54
N TYR A 134 3.54 11.28 -3.61
CA TYR A 134 3.91 10.25 -2.64
C TYR A 134 3.16 8.92 -2.76
N ALA A 135 2.20 8.78 -3.68
CA ALA A 135 1.44 7.53 -3.86
C ALA A 135 2.32 6.29 -3.99
N ASP A 136 3.36 6.31 -4.82
CA ASP A 136 4.22 5.14 -5.03
C ASP A 136 5.00 4.77 -3.76
N LYS A 137 5.54 5.79 -3.09
CA LYS A 137 6.31 5.64 -1.85
C LYS A 137 5.45 5.12 -0.70
N PHE A 138 4.18 5.52 -0.68
CA PHE A 138 3.20 5.00 0.27
C PHE A 138 2.80 3.57 -0.09
N GLY A 139 2.59 3.26 -1.37
CA GLY A 139 2.31 1.90 -1.82
C GLY A 139 3.41 0.90 -1.45
N GLU A 140 4.68 1.30 -1.51
CA GLU A 140 5.82 0.51 -1.03
C GLU A 140 5.73 0.24 0.48
N ASP A 141 5.45 1.27 1.29
CA ASP A 141 5.27 1.14 2.73
C ASP A 141 4.10 0.17 3.06
N VAL A 142 2.99 0.26 2.32
CA VAL A 142 1.82 -0.62 2.48
C VAL A 142 2.13 -2.06 2.07
N PHE A 143 2.90 -2.26 1.00
CA PHE A 143 3.32 -3.61 0.60
C PHE A 143 4.17 -4.26 1.70
N LYS A 144 5.13 -3.51 2.25
CA LYS A 144 5.94 -3.98 3.38
C LYS A 144 5.06 -4.40 4.56
N LEU A 145 4.04 -3.59 4.91
CA LEU A 145 3.11 -3.92 5.97
C LEU A 145 2.33 -5.23 5.70
N ILE A 146 1.92 -5.50 4.46
CA ILE A 146 1.28 -6.77 4.08
C ILE A 146 2.21 -7.96 4.32
N ILE A 147 3.50 -7.82 4.00
CA ILE A 147 4.50 -8.86 4.26
C ILE A 147 4.73 -9.04 5.77
N ASP A 148 4.81 -7.95 6.53
CA ASP A 148 4.97 -8.01 7.98
C ASP A 148 3.76 -8.67 8.66
N PHE A 149 2.53 -8.41 8.17
CA PHE A 149 1.31 -9.09 8.61
C PHE A 149 1.42 -10.62 8.49
N LEU A 150 1.91 -11.12 7.34
CA LEU A 150 2.13 -12.55 7.12
C LEU A 150 3.21 -13.16 8.03
N ASN A 151 4.17 -12.35 8.48
CA ASN A 151 5.27 -12.81 9.33
C ASN A 151 4.88 -12.91 10.80
N GLU A 152 3.94 -12.06 11.27
CA GLU A 152 3.48 -12.02 12.65
C GLU A 152 2.35 -13.00 12.97
N ARG A 153 1.43 -13.24 12.03
CA ARG A 153 0.31 -14.17 12.20
C ARG A 153 0.78 -15.59 11.91
N ARG A 154 1.11 -16.35 12.96
CA ARG A 154 1.56 -17.76 12.90
C ARG A 154 0.64 -18.67 13.69
#